data_AF-A0A0D8J4B9-F1
#
_entry.id   AF-A0A0D8J4B9-F1
#
_cell.length_a   1.000
_cell.length_b   1.000
_cell.length_c   1.000
_cell.angle_alpha   90.00
_cell.angle_beta   90.00
_cell.angle_gamma   90.00
#
_symmetry.space_group_name_H-M   'P 1'
#
loop_
_entity.id
_entity.type
_entity.pdbx_description
1 polymer ?
#
loop_
_entity_poly.entity_id
_entity_poly.type
_entity_poly.pdbx_seq_one_letter_code
_entity_poly.pdbx_strand_id
1 'polypeptide(L)'
;MRTVGTTSRGVRCPVVREGDDLVKIVTDAILACGEEQGLTFHDRDIVAVTEAVVARSQGNYAGVEDIAADCRAKFGADTVALTFPILSRNRIAICLKGIAKAFKKVYILMSYPSDEVGNHLFDEDLLDEKGVNPWSDVLDEAKYRELFGYEKHPFTGVDYVEYYGDLFRAEGCEPVFLFGNDVRAVLPYTKNVLCCDIHTRERSRRRLLAAGAEKVLLLSDLMTAPVNGSGYNEQFGLLGSNKATEESVKLFPRDCRSFVDALAQSLRSATGRQIEVMVYGDGAFKDPVGKIWELADPVVSPAYTSGLEGQPNELKLKYLADNDFASLSGDALTSAIKDSISHKNADLKGQMSSQGTTPRRLTDLIGSLCDLTSGSGDKGTPIILIQGYFDNFAV
;
A
#
# COMPACT_ATOMS: atom_id res chain seq x y z
N MET A 1 -11.03 -35.51 -5.30
CA MET A 1 -10.16 -34.32 -5.21
C MET A 1 -10.64 -33.36 -6.26
N ARG A 2 -10.97 -32.12 -5.89
CA ARG A 2 -11.22 -31.09 -6.90
C ARG A 2 -9.93 -30.88 -7.69
N THR A 3 -10.03 -30.79 -9.01
CA THR A 3 -8.86 -30.54 -9.88
C THR A 3 -8.48 -29.06 -9.91
N VAL A 4 -9.38 -28.18 -9.48
CA VAL A 4 -9.19 -26.73 -9.39
C VAL A 4 -9.08 -26.36 -7.91
N GLY A 5 -8.00 -25.65 -7.56
CA GLY A 5 -7.79 -25.08 -6.22
C GLY A 5 -8.29 -23.63 -6.14
N THR A 6 -7.48 -22.76 -5.53
CA THR A 6 -7.81 -21.34 -5.38
C THR A 6 -8.08 -20.67 -6.73
N THR A 7 -9.23 -20.01 -6.84
CA THR A 7 -9.60 -19.22 -8.02
C THR A 7 -9.84 -17.77 -7.60
N SER A 8 -9.22 -16.81 -8.29
CA SER A 8 -9.41 -15.37 -8.10
C SER A 8 -10.13 -14.78 -9.31
N ARG A 9 -11.21 -14.03 -9.09
CA ARG A 9 -12.02 -13.41 -10.15
C ARG A 9 -12.22 -11.93 -9.88
N GLY A 10 -11.86 -11.09 -10.86
CA GLY A 10 -12.25 -9.68 -10.87
C GLY A 10 -13.71 -9.55 -11.25
N VAL A 11 -14.52 -9.03 -10.33
CA VAL A 11 -15.96 -8.82 -10.49
C VAL A 11 -16.20 -7.38 -10.91
N ARG A 12 -16.90 -7.22 -12.05
CA ARG A 12 -17.23 -5.89 -12.55
C ARG A 12 -18.33 -5.25 -11.72
N CYS A 13 -18.21 -3.97 -11.43
CA CYS A 13 -19.27 -3.21 -10.78
C CYS A 13 -19.55 -1.87 -11.50
N PRO A 14 -20.71 -1.25 -11.25
CA PRO A 14 -20.99 0.10 -11.71
C PRO A 14 -19.95 1.11 -11.19
N VAL A 15 -19.83 2.25 -11.86
CA VAL A 15 -18.96 3.35 -11.40
C VAL A 15 -19.49 3.89 -10.08
N VAL A 16 -18.79 3.59 -8.99
CA VAL A 16 -19.09 4.07 -7.64
C VAL A 16 -18.90 5.57 -7.55
N ARG A 17 -19.86 6.27 -6.95
CA ARG A 17 -19.85 7.70 -6.67
C ARG A 17 -19.93 7.96 -5.17
N GLU A 18 -19.65 9.20 -4.80
CA GLU A 18 -19.84 9.67 -3.45
C GLU A 18 -21.30 9.51 -3.01
N GLY A 19 -21.50 8.97 -1.80
CA GLY A 19 -22.82 8.73 -1.21
C GLY A 19 -23.50 7.44 -1.67
N ASP A 20 -22.91 6.68 -2.60
CA ASP A 20 -23.47 5.41 -3.04
C ASP A 20 -23.47 4.36 -1.91
N ASP A 21 -24.52 3.54 -1.86
CA ASP A 21 -24.58 2.37 -0.97
C ASP A 21 -23.67 1.26 -1.50
N LEU A 22 -22.39 1.33 -1.10
CA LEU A 22 -21.38 0.39 -1.55
C LEU A 22 -21.65 -1.05 -1.08
N VAL A 23 -22.26 -1.24 0.10
CA VAL A 23 -22.61 -2.59 0.60
C VAL A 23 -23.61 -3.24 -0.35
N LYS A 24 -24.67 -2.52 -0.73
CA LYS A 24 -25.66 -3.00 -1.69
C LYS A 24 -25.03 -3.26 -3.06
N ILE A 25 -24.24 -2.31 -3.59
CA ILE A 25 -23.58 -2.45 -4.89
C ILE A 25 -22.71 -3.70 -4.94
N VAL A 26 -21.88 -3.93 -3.93
CA VAL A 26 -20.98 -5.09 -3.89
C VAL A 26 -21.78 -6.38 -3.75
N THR A 27 -22.80 -6.40 -2.88
CA THR A 27 -23.66 -7.57 -2.71
C THR A 27 -24.33 -7.96 -4.04
N ASP A 28 -24.96 -7.00 -4.72
CA ASP A 28 -25.64 -7.24 -5.99
C ASP A 28 -24.66 -7.70 -7.07
N ALA A 29 -23.47 -7.12 -7.16
CA ALA A 29 -22.44 -7.50 -8.13
C ALA A 29 -21.94 -8.93 -7.91
N ILE A 30 -21.74 -9.35 -6.65
CA ILE A 30 -21.35 -10.72 -6.31
C ILE A 30 -22.46 -11.71 -6.66
N LEU A 31 -23.71 -11.42 -6.32
CA LEU A 31 -24.83 -12.30 -6.64
C LEU A 31 -25.04 -12.44 -8.15
N ALA A 32 -24.98 -11.32 -8.89
CA ALA A 32 -25.07 -11.34 -10.35
C ALA A 32 -23.92 -12.13 -10.99
N CYS A 33 -22.69 -11.98 -10.48
CA CYS A 33 -21.56 -12.79 -10.93
C CYS A 33 -21.79 -14.28 -10.66
N GLY A 34 -22.33 -14.62 -9.48
CA GLY A 34 -22.68 -16.00 -9.12
C GLY A 34 -23.71 -16.61 -10.06
N GLU A 35 -24.78 -15.87 -10.38
CA GLU A 35 -25.82 -16.30 -11.31
C GLU A 35 -25.28 -16.46 -12.75
N GLU A 36 -24.60 -15.44 -13.27
CA GLU A 36 -24.09 -15.43 -14.65
C GLU A 36 -23.05 -16.54 -14.91
N GLN A 37 -22.18 -16.79 -13.93
CA GLN A 37 -21.10 -17.77 -14.05
C GLN A 37 -21.48 -19.14 -13.49
N GLY A 38 -22.70 -19.32 -12.98
CA GLY A 38 -23.16 -20.57 -12.38
C GLY A 38 -22.34 -20.99 -11.16
N LEU A 39 -21.91 -20.04 -10.33
CA LEU A 39 -21.06 -20.29 -9.16
C LEU A 39 -21.90 -20.66 -7.95
N THR A 40 -21.43 -21.66 -7.21
CA THR A 40 -21.93 -21.96 -5.87
C THR A 40 -21.05 -21.25 -4.85
N PHE A 41 -21.68 -20.52 -3.93
CA PHE A 41 -20.99 -19.90 -2.80
C PHE A 41 -20.78 -20.92 -1.66
N HIS A 42 -19.62 -20.83 -1.02
CA HIS A 42 -19.22 -21.69 0.10
C HIS A 42 -18.84 -20.85 1.31
N ASP A 43 -18.91 -21.46 2.49
CA ASP A 43 -18.32 -20.85 3.68
C ASP A 43 -16.82 -20.64 3.45
N ARG A 44 -16.32 -19.49 3.90
CA ARG A 44 -14.94 -19.01 3.73
C ARG A 44 -14.51 -18.64 2.31
N ASP A 45 -15.44 -18.53 1.36
CA ASP A 45 -15.20 -17.72 0.17
C ASP A 45 -14.89 -16.28 0.61
N ILE A 46 -14.07 -15.56 -0.16
CA ILE A 46 -13.59 -14.23 0.19
C ILE A 46 -14.09 -13.21 -0.84
N VAL A 47 -14.70 -12.13 -0.37
CA VAL A 47 -15.02 -10.94 -1.17
C VAL A 47 -14.15 -9.78 -0.70
N ALA A 48 -13.23 -9.34 -1.56
CA ALA A 48 -12.35 -8.22 -1.29
C ALA A 48 -12.77 -7.00 -2.12
N VAL A 49 -12.72 -5.81 -1.52
CA VAL A 49 -13.09 -4.54 -2.18
C VAL A 49 -11.92 -3.57 -2.08
N THR A 50 -11.52 -2.93 -3.17
CA THR A 50 -10.42 -1.96 -3.16
C THR A 50 -10.75 -0.76 -2.26
N GLU A 51 -9.76 -0.35 -1.49
CA GLU A 51 -9.72 0.87 -0.69
C GLU A 51 -10.12 2.10 -1.50
N ALA A 52 -9.82 2.11 -2.81
CA ALA A 52 -10.12 3.22 -3.70
C ALA A 52 -11.62 3.46 -3.86
N VAL A 53 -12.45 2.40 -3.98
CA VAL A 53 -13.91 2.57 -4.13
C VAL A 53 -14.60 2.79 -2.80
N VAL A 54 -14.06 2.23 -1.71
CA VAL A 54 -14.52 2.54 -0.35
C VAL A 54 -14.34 4.03 -0.08
N ALA A 55 -13.13 4.56 -0.28
CA ALA A 55 -12.84 5.98 -0.09
C ALA A 55 -13.69 6.89 -1.00
N ARG A 56 -13.96 6.45 -2.24
CA ARG A 56 -14.79 7.20 -3.19
C ARG A 56 -16.25 7.26 -2.75
N SER A 57 -16.82 6.15 -2.28
CA SER A 57 -18.19 6.11 -1.74
C SER A 57 -18.36 7.00 -0.52
N GLN A 58 -17.30 7.15 0.29
CA GLN A 58 -17.30 7.98 1.50
C GLN A 58 -17.24 9.49 1.24
N GLY A 59 -16.87 9.92 0.03
CA GLY A 59 -16.65 11.34 -0.23
C GLY A 59 -15.46 11.94 0.54
N ASN A 60 -14.49 11.11 0.94
CA ASN A 60 -13.42 11.53 1.85
C ASN A 60 -12.29 12.28 1.11
N TYR A 61 -12.51 13.56 0.80
CA TYR A 61 -11.60 14.40 0.04
C TYR A 61 -11.02 15.55 0.85
N ALA A 62 -9.79 15.95 0.55
CA ALA A 62 -9.16 17.15 1.12
C ALA A 62 -8.62 18.05 -0.01
N GLY A 63 -8.87 19.36 0.09
CA GLY A 63 -8.31 20.34 -0.84
C GLY A 63 -6.88 20.74 -0.46
N VAL A 64 -6.11 21.24 -1.43
CA VAL A 64 -4.75 21.76 -1.17
C VAL A 64 -4.74 22.90 -0.15
N GLU A 65 -5.80 23.72 -0.09
CA GLU A 65 -5.93 24.79 0.90
C GLU A 65 -6.17 24.27 2.32
N ASP A 66 -6.88 23.14 2.46
CA ASP A 66 -7.10 22.49 3.76
C ASP A 66 -5.81 21.88 4.28
N ILE A 67 -5.06 21.19 3.40
CA ILE A 67 -3.72 20.68 3.69
C ILE A 67 -2.81 21.83 4.13
N ALA A 68 -2.85 22.96 3.41
CA ALA A 68 -2.04 24.13 3.73
C ALA A 68 -2.41 24.72 5.11
N ALA A 69 -3.70 24.83 5.41
CA ALA A 69 -4.20 25.31 6.69
C ALA A 69 -3.77 24.41 7.85
N ASP A 70 -3.85 23.08 7.67
CA ASP A 70 -3.42 22.11 8.68
C ASP A 70 -1.90 22.17 8.92
N CYS A 71 -1.11 22.24 7.85
CA CYS A 71 0.35 22.44 7.92
C CYS A 71 0.69 23.72 8.70
N ARG A 72 0.06 24.85 8.38
CA ARG A 72 0.28 26.13 9.09
C ARG A 72 -0.06 26.01 10.57
N ALA A 73 -1.20 25.39 10.91
CA ALA A 73 -1.64 25.21 12.29
C ALA A 73 -0.67 24.32 13.09
N LYS A 74 -0.20 23.22 12.50
CA LYS A 74 0.65 22.24 13.19
C LYS A 74 2.11 22.67 13.26
N PHE A 75 2.65 23.30 12.22
CA PHE A 75 4.04 23.76 12.21
C PHE A 75 4.24 25.16 12.80
N GLY A 76 3.43 26.15 12.41
CA GLY A 76 3.62 27.54 12.85
C GLY A 76 4.98 28.13 12.46
N ALA A 77 5.53 27.73 11.31
CA ALA A 77 6.84 28.14 10.82
C ALA A 77 6.81 28.45 9.32
N ASP A 78 7.70 29.33 8.86
CA ASP A 78 7.83 29.70 7.44
C ASP A 78 8.73 28.73 6.64
N THR A 79 9.46 27.84 7.32
CA THR A 79 10.45 26.94 6.71
C THR A 79 10.30 25.52 7.25
N VAL A 80 10.30 24.54 6.34
CA VAL A 80 10.18 23.11 6.66
C VAL A 80 11.18 22.29 5.86
N ALA A 81 11.56 21.13 6.38
CA ALA A 81 12.23 20.09 5.61
C ALA A 81 11.26 18.95 5.30
N LEU A 82 11.26 18.48 4.05
CA LEU A 82 10.56 17.28 3.64
C LEU A 82 11.57 16.16 3.44
N THR A 83 11.37 15.01 4.06
CA THR A 83 12.28 13.87 3.89
C THR A 83 11.61 12.76 3.12
N PHE A 84 12.30 12.29 2.09
CA PHE A 84 11.99 11.08 1.34
C PHE A 84 10.58 11.05 0.71
N PRO A 85 10.15 12.09 -0.01
CA PRO A 85 8.94 11.99 -0.81
C PRO A 85 9.13 10.95 -1.92
N ILE A 86 8.15 10.06 -2.08
CA ILE A 86 8.14 9.10 -3.20
C ILE A 86 7.97 9.82 -4.54
N LEU A 87 8.48 9.24 -5.62
CA LEU A 87 8.47 9.81 -6.96
C LEU A 87 7.14 9.52 -7.66
N SER A 88 6.11 10.27 -7.30
CA SER A 88 4.77 10.06 -7.84
C SER A 88 3.98 11.34 -8.09
N ARG A 89 3.45 11.46 -9.32
CA ARG A 89 2.42 12.47 -9.66
C ARG A 89 1.05 12.18 -9.04
N ASN A 90 0.77 10.90 -8.78
CA ASN A 90 -0.55 10.46 -8.32
C ASN A 90 -0.64 10.40 -6.79
N ARG A 91 0.40 9.87 -6.12
CA ARG A 91 0.36 9.59 -4.68
C ARG A 91 0.74 10.78 -3.80
N ILE A 92 1.69 11.62 -4.24
CA ILE A 92 2.24 12.66 -3.35
C ILE A 92 2.22 14.07 -3.93
N ALA A 93 2.24 14.27 -5.26
CA ALA A 93 2.40 15.60 -5.83
C ALA A 93 1.33 16.61 -5.37
N ILE A 94 0.05 16.22 -5.32
CA ILE A 94 -1.01 17.13 -4.84
C ILE A 94 -0.88 17.40 -3.33
N CYS A 95 -0.42 16.42 -2.54
CA CYS A 95 -0.08 16.65 -1.14
C CYS A 95 1.06 17.67 -1.01
N LEU A 96 2.13 17.54 -1.81
CA LEU A 96 3.23 18.49 -1.87
C LEU A 96 2.76 19.89 -2.27
N LYS A 97 1.78 20.00 -3.17
CA LYS A 97 1.20 21.30 -3.57
C LYS A 97 0.50 21.98 -2.40
N GLY A 98 -0.31 21.24 -1.63
CA GLY A 98 -0.91 21.75 -0.39
C GLY A 98 0.13 22.12 0.66
N ILE A 99 1.20 21.34 0.79
CA ILE A 99 2.33 21.63 1.69
C ILE A 99 3.07 22.90 1.24
N ALA A 100 3.34 23.06 -0.06
CA ALA A 100 4.04 24.22 -0.62
C ALA A 100 3.35 25.54 -0.25
N LYS A 101 2.01 25.57 -0.31
CA LYS A 101 1.19 26.71 0.09
C LYS A 101 1.31 27.12 1.56
N ALA A 102 1.82 26.24 2.43
CA ALA A 102 1.95 26.50 3.86
C ALA A 102 3.26 27.18 4.26
N PHE A 103 4.29 27.14 3.40
CA PHE A 103 5.65 27.56 3.74
C PHE A 103 6.23 28.51 2.70
N LYS A 104 7.17 29.37 3.12
CA LYS A 104 7.92 30.24 2.21
C LYS A 104 9.15 29.55 1.62
N LYS A 105 9.72 28.60 2.36
CA LYS A 105 10.93 27.87 1.97
C LYS A 105 10.85 26.40 2.38
N VAL A 106 11.34 25.52 1.52
CA VAL A 106 11.37 24.08 1.76
C VAL A 106 12.75 23.49 1.45
N TYR A 107 13.23 22.61 2.32
CA TYR A 107 14.38 21.75 2.05
C TYR A 107 13.89 20.35 1.76
N ILE A 108 14.12 19.83 0.55
CA ILE A 108 13.62 18.52 0.14
C ILE A 108 14.80 17.54 0.10
N LEU A 109 14.82 16.59 1.03
CA LEU A 109 15.78 15.50 1.03
C LEU A 109 15.23 14.32 0.23
N MET A 110 15.81 14.10 -0.95
CA MET A 110 15.53 12.96 -1.80
C MET A 110 16.47 11.81 -1.43
N SER A 111 15.93 10.60 -1.25
CA SER A 111 16.77 9.39 -1.15
C SER A 111 17.28 9.01 -2.54
N TYR A 112 18.46 8.38 -2.58
CA TYR A 112 19.04 7.92 -3.83
C TYR A 112 19.68 6.54 -3.66
N PRO A 113 19.75 5.70 -4.71
CA PRO A 113 19.37 6.00 -6.10
C PRO A 113 17.85 5.97 -6.33
N SER A 114 17.08 5.45 -5.37
CA SER A 114 15.62 5.35 -5.46
C SER A 114 14.89 5.81 -4.19
N ASP A 115 13.58 6.03 -4.31
CA ASP A 115 12.68 6.21 -3.18
C ASP A 115 12.40 4.90 -2.42
N GLU A 116 11.65 4.99 -1.32
CA GLU A 116 11.32 3.82 -0.48
C GLU A 116 10.59 2.70 -1.24
N VAL A 117 9.80 3.05 -2.26
CA VAL A 117 9.06 2.08 -3.08
C VAL A 117 9.84 1.68 -4.33
N GLY A 118 11.07 2.15 -4.52
CA GLY A 118 11.95 1.71 -5.60
C GLY A 118 11.81 2.49 -6.92
N ASN A 119 11.14 3.65 -6.95
CA ASN A 119 11.24 4.54 -8.11
C ASN A 119 12.63 5.16 -8.13
N HIS A 120 13.33 5.02 -9.25
CA HIS A 120 14.71 5.49 -9.40
C HIS A 120 14.75 6.97 -9.81
N LEU A 121 15.60 7.74 -9.14
CA LEU A 121 16.05 9.04 -9.64
C LEU A 121 17.02 8.87 -10.81
N PHE A 122 17.88 7.85 -10.71
CA PHE A 122 18.90 7.47 -11.70
C PHE A 122 19.30 6.01 -11.51
N ASP A 123 20.04 5.44 -12.46
CA ASP A 123 20.51 4.05 -12.40
C ASP A 123 21.49 3.82 -11.23
N GLU A 124 21.30 2.75 -10.46
CA GLU A 124 22.14 2.42 -9.30
C GLU A 124 23.61 2.22 -9.68
N ASP A 125 23.90 1.71 -10.89
CA ASP A 125 25.27 1.50 -11.38
C ASP A 125 26.07 2.82 -11.47
N LEU A 126 25.38 3.96 -11.64
CA LEU A 126 26.03 5.28 -11.67
C LEU A 126 26.66 5.66 -10.33
N LEU A 127 26.22 5.07 -9.21
CA LEU A 127 26.87 5.31 -7.91
C LEU A 127 28.32 4.83 -7.93
N ASP A 128 28.55 3.62 -8.46
CA ASP A 128 29.87 3.03 -8.56
C ASP A 128 30.73 3.77 -9.59
N GLU A 129 30.15 4.09 -10.76
CA GLU A 129 30.86 4.82 -11.81
C GLU A 129 31.32 6.22 -11.38
N LYS A 130 30.50 6.91 -10.58
CA LYS A 130 30.78 8.27 -10.10
C LYS A 130 31.47 8.31 -8.74
N GLY A 131 31.64 7.17 -8.08
CA GLY A 131 32.26 7.05 -6.77
C GLY A 131 31.47 7.73 -5.64
N VAL A 132 30.13 7.74 -5.73
CA VAL A 132 29.25 8.34 -4.71
C VAL A 132 28.89 7.28 -3.68
N ASN A 133 29.15 7.56 -2.40
CA ASN A 133 28.80 6.65 -1.32
C ASN A 133 27.34 6.87 -0.87
N PRO A 134 26.43 5.91 -1.07
CA PRO A 134 25.02 6.07 -0.70
C PRO A 134 24.77 6.14 0.81
N TRP A 135 25.76 5.81 1.65
CA TRP A 135 25.58 5.78 3.10
C TRP A 135 26.02 7.07 3.80
N SER A 136 26.96 7.81 3.22
CA SER A 136 27.58 8.98 3.86
C SER A 136 27.42 10.28 3.08
N ASP A 137 27.35 10.20 1.76
CA ASP A 137 27.42 11.40 0.94
C ASP A 137 26.08 12.12 0.93
N VAL A 138 26.15 13.45 0.97
CA VAL A 138 25.00 14.33 0.83
C VAL A 138 25.33 15.32 -0.28
N LEU A 139 24.54 15.31 -1.35
CA LEU A 139 24.73 16.17 -2.50
C LEU A 139 23.72 17.31 -2.48
N ASP A 140 24.12 18.48 -2.96
CA ASP A 140 23.18 19.51 -3.37
C ASP A 140 22.72 19.27 -4.81
N GLU A 141 21.75 20.08 -5.26
CA GLU A 141 21.23 19.96 -6.62
C GLU A 141 22.32 20.16 -7.69
N ALA A 142 23.22 21.12 -7.51
CA ALA A 142 24.27 21.39 -8.49
C ALA A 142 25.17 20.15 -8.69
N LYS A 143 25.61 19.52 -7.60
CA LYS A 143 26.45 18.32 -7.66
C LYS A 143 25.67 17.11 -8.17
N TYR A 144 24.40 16.96 -7.77
CA TYR A 144 23.52 15.94 -8.32
C TYR A 144 23.39 16.06 -9.85
N ARG A 145 23.12 17.26 -10.37
CA ARG A 145 22.99 17.51 -11.82
C ARG A 145 24.32 17.32 -12.56
N GLU A 146 25.45 17.66 -11.95
CA GLU A 146 26.78 17.42 -12.53
C GLU A 146 27.06 15.92 -12.69
N LEU A 147 26.71 15.11 -11.68
CA LEU A 147 27.03 13.69 -11.64
C LEU A 147 26.06 12.84 -12.46
N PHE A 148 24.76 13.14 -12.37
CA PHE A 148 23.68 12.30 -12.88
C PHE A 148 22.84 12.97 -13.97
N GLY A 149 22.89 14.30 -14.11
CA GLY A 149 22.16 15.02 -15.16
C GLY A 149 20.68 15.24 -14.84
N TYR A 150 19.85 15.17 -15.89
CA TYR A 150 18.40 15.43 -15.88
C TYR A 150 17.63 14.16 -16.23
N GLU A 151 17.91 13.10 -15.46
CA GLU A 151 17.32 11.79 -15.68
C GLU A 151 15.80 11.83 -15.53
N LYS A 152 15.13 11.12 -16.44
CA LYS A 152 13.68 10.99 -16.48
C LYS A 152 13.31 9.61 -16.03
N HIS A 153 12.31 9.54 -15.15
CA HIS A 153 11.81 8.26 -14.68
C HIS A 153 11.31 7.39 -15.86
N PRO A 154 11.75 6.12 -15.97
CA PRO A 154 11.61 5.33 -17.20
C PRO A 154 10.16 5.10 -17.62
N PHE A 155 9.22 5.02 -16.66
CA PHE A 155 7.80 4.79 -16.97
C PHE A 155 7.00 6.07 -17.19
N THR A 156 7.38 7.18 -16.55
CA THR A 156 6.57 8.42 -16.57
C THR A 156 7.16 9.50 -17.48
N GLY A 157 8.45 9.39 -17.83
CA GLY A 157 9.18 10.40 -18.59
C GLY A 157 9.40 11.72 -17.84
N VAL A 158 9.24 11.71 -16.52
CA VAL A 158 9.30 12.91 -15.65
C VAL A 158 10.65 12.96 -14.94
N ASP A 159 11.32 14.12 -14.99
CA ASP A 159 12.35 14.49 -14.02
C ASP A 159 11.64 14.98 -12.75
N TYR A 160 11.66 14.18 -11.70
CA TYR A 160 10.92 14.49 -10.47
C TYR A 160 11.55 15.61 -9.65
N VAL A 161 12.86 15.85 -9.79
CA VAL A 161 13.53 16.97 -9.13
C VAL A 161 13.07 18.29 -9.74
N GLU A 162 13.04 18.37 -11.08
CA GLU A 162 12.50 19.53 -11.80
C GLU A 162 11.02 19.72 -11.52
N TYR A 163 10.23 18.64 -11.64
CA TYR A 163 8.78 18.68 -11.44
C TYR A 163 8.38 19.14 -10.03
N TYR A 164 9.02 18.63 -8.98
CA TYR A 164 8.77 19.10 -7.62
C TYR A 164 9.28 20.52 -7.42
N GLY A 165 10.46 20.88 -7.96
CA GLY A 165 10.96 22.25 -7.89
C GLY A 165 9.97 23.26 -8.48
N ASP A 166 9.43 22.98 -9.65
CA ASP A 166 8.44 23.84 -10.31
C ASP A 166 7.12 23.90 -9.54
N LEU A 167 6.66 22.78 -9.00
CA LEU A 167 5.46 22.72 -8.17
C LEU A 167 5.58 23.63 -6.93
N PHE A 168 6.70 23.56 -6.20
CA PHE A 168 6.90 24.43 -5.03
C PHE A 168 7.03 25.91 -5.44
N ARG A 169 7.79 26.20 -6.49
CA ARG A 169 7.94 27.58 -7.01
C ARG A 169 6.61 28.19 -7.45
N ALA A 170 5.75 27.40 -8.10
CA ALA A 170 4.43 27.85 -8.56
C ALA A 170 3.52 28.27 -7.39
N GLU A 171 3.68 27.66 -6.21
CA GLU A 171 2.95 28.01 -4.99
C GLU A 171 3.66 29.06 -4.13
N GLY A 172 4.73 29.68 -4.64
CA GLY A 172 5.49 30.73 -3.93
C GLY A 172 6.39 30.21 -2.81
N CYS A 173 6.71 28.92 -2.81
CA CYS A 173 7.63 28.29 -1.87
C CYS A 173 8.99 28.06 -2.53
N GLU A 174 10.08 28.56 -1.95
CA GLU A 174 11.45 28.37 -2.46
C GLU A 174 11.96 26.95 -2.15
N PRO A 175 12.18 26.07 -3.15
CA PRO A 175 12.70 24.74 -2.90
C PRO A 175 14.24 24.73 -2.92
N VAL A 176 14.82 23.95 -2.01
CA VAL A 176 16.24 23.59 -2.00
C VAL A 176 16.35 22.08 -1.90
N PHE A 177 16.94 21.44 -2.90
CA PHE A 177 17.11 19.99 -2.91
C PHE A 177 18.42 19.55 -2.24
N LEU A 178 18.30 18.48 -1.48
CA LEU A 178 19.40 17.70 -0.91
C LEU A 178 19.19 16.25 -1.33
N PHE A 179 20.28 15.53 -1.55
CA PHE A 179 20.26 14.13 -1.95
C PHE A 179 21.10 13.35 -0.95
N GLY A 180 20.53 12.35 -0.28
CA GLY A 180 21.23 11.56 0.73
C GLY A 180 20.30 10.60 1.44
N ASN A 181 20.83 9.49 1.98
CA ASN A 181 20.01 8.45 2.63
C ASN A 181 19.98 8.57 4.17
N ASP A 182 20.72 9.53 4.73
CA ASP A 182 20.59 9.87 6.14
C ASP A 182 19.55 10.98 6.34
N VAL A 183 18.39 10.62 6.88
CA VAL A 183 17.30 11.55 7.22
C VAL A 183 17.77 12.79 8.01
N ARG A 184 18.86 12.67 8.78
CA ARG A 184 19.39 13.76 9.61
C ARG A 184 20.08 14.85 8.79
N ALA A 185 20.37 14.62 7.51
CA ALA A 185 21.02 15.57 6.62
C ALA A 185 20.28 16.90 6.49
N VAL A 186 18.98 16.95 6.80
CA VAL A 186 18.17 18.19 6.80
C VAL A 186 18.35 19.07 8.04
N LEU A 187 18.86 18.51 9.15
CA LEU A 187 18.91 19.20 10.44
C LEU A 187 19.87 20.39 10.56
N PRO A 188 20.89 20.55 9.70
CA PRO A 188 21.63 21.81 9.59
C PRO A 188 20.78 22.97 9.03
N TYR A 189 19.69 22.68 8.33
CA TYR A 189 18.89 23.68 7.61
C TYR A 189 17.61 24.08 8.35
N THR A 190 16.96 23.16 9.04
CA THR A 190 15.77 23.44 9.87
C THR A 190 15.54 22.35 10.92
N LYS A 191 14.84 22.71 12.00
CA LYS A 191 14.40 21.80 13.06
C LYS A 191 12.93 21.37 12.92
N ASN A 192 12.23 21.91 11.92
CA ASN A 192 10.86 21.54 11.55
C ASN A 192 10.90 20.59 10.35
N VAL A 193 10.46 19.35 10.54
CA VAL A 193 10.55 18.30 9.53
C VAL A 193 9.20 17.61 9.34
N LEU A 194 8.83 17.38 8.08
CA LEU A 194 7.73 16.50 7.68
C LEU A 194 8.33 15.27 6.99
N CYS A 195 8.15 14.10 7.61
CA CYS A 195 8.56 12.83 7.02
C CYS A 195 7.52 12.37 6.00
N CYS A 196 7.94 12.24 4.74
CA CYS A 196 7.13 11.76 3.64
C CYS A 196 7.29 10.26 3.35
N ASP A 197 8.20 9.58 4.06
CA ASP A 197 8.29 8.12 4.07
C ASP A 197 6.92 7.48 4.31
N ILE A 198 6.68 6.34 3.68
CA ILE A 198 5.53 5.50 3.95
C ILE A 198 5.93 4.55 5.08
N HIS A 199 6.63 3.45 4.81
CA HIS A 199 6.77 2.34 5.78
C HIS A 199 7.81 2.61 6.88
N THR A 200 8.84 3.41 6.58
CA THR A 200 9.96 3.71 7.47
C THR A 200 9.80 5.02 8.26
N ARG A 201 8.68 5.72 8.06
CA ARG A 201 8.33 7.02 8.68
C ARG A 201 8.57 7.10 10.19
N GLU A 202 8.22 6.06 10.93
CA GLU A 202 8.41 6.00 12.38
C GLU A 202 9.88 5.93 12.78
N ARG A 203 10.68 5.20 11.99
CA ARG A 203 12.13 5.14 12.15
C ARG A 203 12.76 6.50 11.83
N SER A 204 12.34 7.15 10.74
CA SER A 204 12.77 8.51 10.37
C SER A 204 12.49 9.51 11.49
N ARG A 205 11.24 9.55 12.00
CA ARG A 205 10.83 10.43 13.10
C ARG A 205 11.69 10.24 14.35
N ARG A 206 11.88 8.99 14.79
CA ARG A 206 12.72 8.67 15.95
C ARG A 206 14.16 9.14 15.77
N ARG A 207 14.75 8.96 14.58
CA ARG A 207 16.14 9.38 14.30
C ARG A 207 16.30 10.89 14.28
N LEU A 208 15.32 11.61 13.74
CA LEU A 208 15.30 13.08 13.71
C LEU A 208 15.17 13.68 15.11
N LEU A 209 14.20 13.21 15.90
CA LEU A 209 14.00 13.66 17.28
C LEU A 209 15.24 13.40 18.14
N ALA A 210 15.84 12.20 18.04
CA ALA A 210 17.07 11.87 18.76
C ALA A 210 18.28 12.73 18.35
N ALA A 211 18.27 13.31 17.14
CA ALA A 211 19.31 14.19 16.62
C ALA A 211 19.00 15.69 16.84
N GLY A 212 17.96 16.00 17.63
CA GLY A 212 17.63 17.37 18.03
C GLY A 212 16.74 18.13 17.05
N ALA A 213 15.88 17.43 16.29
CA ALA A 213 14.73 18.08 15.65
C ALA A 213 13.74 18.59 16.71
N GLU A 214 13.14 19.75 16.49
CA GLU A 214 12.18 20.37 17.42
C GLU A 214 10.76 19.90 17.14
N LYS A 215 10.39 19.83 15.86
CA LYS A 215 9.06 19.40 15.42
C LYS A 215 9.19 18.44 14.25
N VAL A 216 8.70 17.22 14.46
CA VAL A 216 8.72 16.18 13.43
C VAL A 216 7.32 15.62 13.28
N LEU A 217 6.70 15.89 12.14
CA LEU A 217 5.40 15.34 11.77
C LEU A 217 5.58 14.31 10.67
N LEU A 218 4.61 13.42 10.55
CA LEU A 218 4.46 12.46 9.47
C LEU A 218 3.35 12.94 8.52
N LEU A 219 3.30 12.42 7.29
CA LEU A 219 2.09 12.57 6.47
C LEU A 219 0.83 12.05 7.17
N SER A 220 0.96 11.02 8.03
CA SER A 220 -0.15 10.53 8.86
C SER A 220 -0.57 11.46 9.98
N ASP A 221 0.24 12.47 10.30
CA ASP A 221 -0.11 13.47 11.30
C ASP A 221 -0.85 14.66 10.67
N LEU A 222 -1.02 14.71 9.34
CA LEU A 222 -1.76 15.75 8.61
C LEU A 222 -3.14 15.26 8.18
N MET A 223 -4.14 16.14 8.13
CA MET A 223 -5.54 15.81 7.81
C MET A 223 -6.13 14.69 8.70
N THR A 224 -5.82 14.74 9.99
CA THR A 224 -6.31 13.79 11.02
C THR A 224 -7.65 14.18 11.64
N ALA A 225 -8.16 15.36 11.31
CA ALA A 225 -9.48 15.88 11.65
C ALA A 225 -9.96 16.78 10.51
N PRO A 226 -11.27 17.08 10.40
CA PRO A 226 -11.77 18.01 9.39
C PRO A 226 -11.10 19.38 9.50
N VAL A 227 -10.68 19.93 8.37
CA VAL A 227 -10.17 21.29 8.26
C VAL A 227 -11.06 22.02 7.27
N ASN A 228 -11.72 23.10 7.70
CA ASN A 228 -12.73 23.81 6.90
C ASN A 228 -13.86 22.92 6.35
N GLY A 229 -14.16 21.80 7.04
CA GLY A 229 -15.17 20.84 6.58
C GLY A 229 -14.65 19.81 5.57
N SER A 230 -13.33 19.72 5.35
CA SER A 230 -12.72 18.66 4.55
C SER A 230 -12.99 17.26 5.11
N GLY A 231 -12.75 16.27 4.26
CA GLY A 231 -12.46 14.90 4.68
C GLY A 231 -11.21 14.81 5.54
N TYR A 232 -11.03 13.67 6.20
CA TYR A 232 -9.90 13.39 7.08
C TYR A 232 -9.71 11.87 7.29
N ASN A 233 -8.56 11.48 7.82
CA ASN A 233 -8.30 10.11 8.28
C ASN A 233 -7.53 10.13 9.61
N GLU A 234 -8.15 9.65 10.67
CA GLU A 234 -7.63 9.71 12.04
C GLU A 234 -6.31 8.95 12.22
N GLN A 235 -6.09 7.90 11.44
CA GLN A 235 -4.97 6.98 11.59
C GLN A 235 -3.86 7.24 10.57
N PHE A 236 -4.25 7.51 9.33
CA PHE A 236 -3.33 7.57 8.19
C PHE A 236 -3.17 8.97 7.61
N GLY A 237 -3.98 9.94 8.03
CA GLY A 237 -3.86 11.32 7.55
C GLY A 237 -3.80 11.40 6.02
N LEU A 238 -2.69 11.94 5.49
CA LEU A 238 -2.40 11.99 4.05
C LEU A 238 -1.76 10.72 3.46
N LEU A 239 -1.33 9.74 4.27
CA LEU A 239 -0.79 8.48 3.75
C LEU A 239 -1.87 7.68 3.01
N GLY A 240 -1.50 7.06 1.89
CA GLY A 240 -2.43 6.30 1.05
C GLY A 240 -3.42 7.19 0.28
N SER A 241 -3.27 8.52 0.36
CA SER A 241 -4.07 9.42 -0.46
C SER A 241 -3.68 9.32 -1.94
N ASN A 242 -4.63 9.63 -2.80
CA ASN A 242 -4.47 9.64 -4.24
C ASN A 242 -5.01 10.94 -4.83
N LYS A 243 -4.43 11.38 -5.93
CA LYS A 243 -4.92 12.52 -6.70
C LYS A 243 -6.39 12.30 -7.09
N ALA A 244 -7.25 13.25 -6.70
CA ALA A 244 -8.65 13.29 -7.14
C ALA A 244 -8.84 14.33 -8.24
N THR A 245 -8.27 15.52 -8.05
CA THR A 245 -8.22 16.61 -9.04
C THR A 245 -6.84 17.29 -9.00
N GLU A 246 -6.64 18.37 -9.75
CA GLU A 246 -5.42 19.20 -9.63
C GLU A 246 -5.34 20.00 -8.31
N GLU A 247 -6.43 20.05 -7.54
CA GLU A 247 -6.55 20.85 -6.31
C GLU A 247 -7.02 20.02 -5.10
N SER A 248 -7.19 18.70 -5.25
CA SER A 248 -7.67 17.84 -4.17
C SER A 248 -7.16 16.41 -4.24
N VAL A 249 -7.07 15.80 -3.07
CA VAL A 249 -6.78 14.38 -2.90
C VAL A 249 -7.99 13.64 -2.36
N LYS A 250 -8.11 12.38 -2.75
CA LYS A 250 -8.95 11.38 -2.09
C LYS A 250 -8.11 10.73 -1.00
N LEU A 251 -8.55 10.84 0.25
CA LEU A 251 -7.85 10.26 1.38
C LEU A 251 -8.08 8.74 1.45
N PHE A 252 -7.18 8.04 2.13
CA PHE A 252 -7.35 6.61 2.42
C PHE A 252 -8.66 6.37 3.19
N PRO A 253 -9.39 5.25 2.96
CA PRO A 253 -10.70 5.07 3.55
C PRO A 253 -10.61 4.97 5.08
N ARG A 254 -11.67 5.43 5.72
CA ARG A 254 -11.89 5.40 7.17
C ARG A 254 -13.04 4.46 7.50
N ASP A 255 -13.28 4.17 8.77
CA ASP A 255 -14.44 3.36 9.22
C ASP A 255 -14.60 2.01 8.47
N CYS A 256 -13.50 1.45 7.98
CA CYS A 256 -13.51 0.27 7.09
C CYS A 256 -14.08 -0.96 7.80
N ARG A 257 -13.95 -1.04 9.13
CA ARG A 257 -14.50 -2.15 9.92
C ARG A 257 -16.02 -2.22 9.81
N SER A 258 -16.70 -1.10 9.97
CA SER A 258 -18.16 -1.01 9.85
C SER A 258 -18.63 -1.44 8.46
N PHE A 259 -17.91 -1.03 7.40
CA PHE A 259 -18.19 -1.44 6.03
C PHE A 259 -18.04 -2.97 5.84
N VAL A 260 -16.92 -3.53 6.28
CA VAL A 260 -16.64 -4.97 6.19
C VAL A 260 -17.70 -5.80 6.90
N ASP A 261 -18.07 -5.42 8.12
CA ASP A 261 -19.09 -6.12 8.91
C ASP A 261 -20.47 -6.08 8.24
N ALA A 262 -20.86 -4.90 7.74
CA ALA A 262 -22.13 -4.73 7.03
C ALA A 262 -22.18 -5.55 5.73
N LEU A 263 -21.09 -5.55 4.96
CA LEU A 263 -20.99 -6.32 3.72
C LEU A 263 -21.00 -7.83 3.99
N ALA A 264 -20.24 -8.31 4.98
CA ALA A 264 -20.24 -9.71 5.38
C ALA A 264 -21.65 -10.17 5.80
N GLN A 265 -22.37 -9.34 6.58
CA GLN A 265 -23.74 -9.63 6.99
C GLN A 265 -24.70 -9.64 5.79
N SER A 266 -24.56 -8.70 4.85
CA SER A 266 -25.38 -8.63 3.63
C SER A 266 -25.21 -9.89 2.77
N LEU A 267 -23.96 -10.27 2.49
CA LEU A 267 -23.62 -11.48 1.73
C LEU A 267 -24.10 -12.75 2.44
N ARG A 268 -23.96 -12.83 3.77
CA ARG A 268 -24.47 -13.95 4.56
C ARG A 268 -25.98 -14.08 4.46
N SER A 269 -26.72 -12.98 4.56
CA SER A 269 -28.18 -12.98 4.42
C SER A 269 -28.61 -13.43 3.02
N ALA A 270 -27.90 -12.99 1.98
CA ALA A 270 -28.25 -13.29 0.59
C ALA A 270 -27.85 -14.71 0.13
N THR A 271 -26.73 -15.24 0.63
CA THR A 271 -26.18 -16.53 0.18
C THR A 271 -26.40 -17.68 1.17
N GLY A 272 -26.70 -17.38 2.44
CA GLY A 272 -26.74 -18.35 3.53
C GLY A 272 -25.36 -18.86 3.97
N ARG A 273 -24.26 -18.25 3.49
CA ARG A 273 -22.87 -18.69 3.75
C ARG A 273 -22.09 -17.66 4.57
N GLN A 274 -21.11 -18.12 5.35
CA GLN A 274 -20.12 -17.27 6.00
C GLN A 274 -19.08 -16.84 4.97
N ILE A 275 -19.32 -15.72 4.29
CA ILE A 275 -18.36 -15.13 3.36
C ILE A 275 -17.42 -14.20 4.14
N GLU A 276 -16.11 -14.38 3.96
CA GLU A 276 -15.11 -13.49 4.53
C GLU A 276 -14.99 -12.22 3.66
N VAL A 277 -14.77 -11.08 4.30
CA VAL A 277 -14.74 -9.79 3.61
C VAL A 277 -13.50 -9.02 4.02
N MET A 278 -12.87 -8.34 3.07
CA MET A 278 -11.80 -7.38 3.36
C MET A 278 -11.85 -6.15 2.46
N VAL A 279 -11.35 -5.04 3.00
CA VAL A 279 -10.88 -3.94 2.17
C VAL A 279 -9.41 -4.20 1.87
N TYR A 280 -9.00 -4.19 0.61
CA TYR A 280 -7.60 -4.35 0.22
C TYR A 280 -7.09 -3.04 -0.40
N GLY A 281 -5.84 -2.70 -0.12
CA GLY A 281 -5.08 -1.68 -0.80
C GLY A 281 -4.04 -2.30 -1.73
N ASP A 282 -3.03 -1.50 -2.05
CA ASP A 282 -1.82 -1.88 -2.77
C ASP A 282 -1.18 -3.20 -2.28
N GLY A 283 -0.79 -4.06 -3.23
CA GLY A 283 -0.20 -5.37 -2.99
C GLY A 283 1.32 -5.33 -2.77
N ALA A 284 1.88 -6.21 -1.95
CA ALA A 284 3.32 -6.24 -1.67
C ALA A 284 4.15 -6.94 -2.79
N PHE A 285 3.89 -6.63 -4.06
CA PHE A 285 4.64 -7.13 -5.21
C PHE A 285 5.73 -6.14 -5.65
N LYS A 286 6.91 -6.64 -6.02
CA LYS A 286 7.98 -5.85 -6.64
C LYS A 286 8.05 -6.18 -8.13
N ASP A 287 7.85 -5.19 -8.99
CA ASP A 287 8.12 -5.34 -10.41
C ASP A 287 9.61 -5.62 -10.64
N PRO A 288 10.00 -6.75 -11.25
CA PRO A 288 11.40 -7.06 -11.50
C PRO A 288 12.03 -6.16 -12.56
N VAL A 289 11.27 -5.48 -13.42
CA VAL A 289 11.80 -4.58 -14.45
C VAL A 289 12.03 -3.19 -13.87
N GLY A 290 10.96 -2.57 -13.36
CA GLY A 290 10.97 -1.25 -12.76
C GLY A 290 11.65 -1.18 -11.39
N LYS A 291 11.78 -2.32 -10.71
CA LYS A 291 12.22 -2.43 -9.31
C LYS A 291 11.31 -1.67 -8.34
N ILE A 292 10.09 -1.35 -8.75
CA ILE A 292 9.10 -0.63 -7.94
C ILE A 292 8.26 -1.65 -7.18
N TRP A 293 8.05 -1.39 -5.89
CA TRP A 293 7.06 -2.06 -5.07
C TRP A 293 5.71 -1.39 -5.27
N GLU A 294 4.69 -2.18 -5.60
CA GLU A 294 3.28 -1.74 -5.65
C GLU A 294 2.70 -1.61 -4.24
N LEU A 295 3.45 -1.04 -3.30
CA LEU A 295 3.12 -0.92 -1.87
C LEU A 295 3.19 0.55 -1.43
N ALA A 296 2.43 1.42 -2.10
CA ALA A 296 2.39 2.85 -1.79
C ALA A 296 1.32 3.22 -0.74
N ASP A 297 0.48 2.27 -0.34
CA ASP A 297 -0.45 2.43 0.78
C ASP A 297 0.21 2.17 2.14
N PRO A 298 -0.32 2.76 3.23
CA PRO A 298 0.22 2.57 4.57
C PRO A 298 0.03 1.15 5.12
N VAL A 299 -0.95 0.40 4.58
CA VAL A 299 -1.27 -1.00 4.92
C VAL A 299 -1.91 -1.71 3.72
N VAL A 300 -1.71 -3.02 3.60
CA VAL A 300 -2.36 -3.84 2.55
C VAL A 300 -3.86 -4.01 2.80
N SER A 301 -4.31 -3.98 4.05
CA SER A 301 -5.74 -4.12 4.37
C SER A 301 -6.09 -3.32 5.62
N PRO A 302 -6.89 -2.24 5.51
CA PRO A 302 -7.32 -1.45 6.66
C PRO A 302 -8.38 -2.15 7.52
N ALA A 303 -9.16 -3.07 6.96
CA ALA A 303 -10.12 -3.87 7.71
C ALA A 303 -10.47 -5.17 6.98
N TYR A 304 -10.81 -6.19 7.78
CA TYR A 304 -11.16 -7.53 7.31
C TYR A 304 -11.96 -8.28 8.39
N THR A 305 -12.69 -9.31 7.99
CA THR A 305 -13.39 -10.23 8.89
C THR A 305 -12.42 -11.16 9.61
N SER A 306 -12.80 -11.64 10.80
CA SER A 306 -11.89 -12.42 11.68
C SER A 306 -11.45 -13.75 11.08
N GLY A 307 -12.16 -14.32 10.10
CA GLY A 307 -11.73 -15.55 9.42
C GLY A 307 -10.50 -15.39 8.53
N LEU A 308 -10.04 -14.14 8.34
CA LEU A 308 -8.80 -13.77 7.64
C LEU A 308 -7.63 -13.47 8.61
N GLU A 309 -7.83 -13.62 9.92
CA GLU A 309 -6.75 -13.48 10.90
C GLU A 309 -5.79 -14.68 10.86
N GLY A 310 -4.51 -14.40 11.09
CA GLY A 310 -3.47 -15.42 11.19
C GLY A 310 -2.60 -15.55 9.94
N GLN A 311 -2.03 -16.74 9.78
CA GLN A 311 -0.99 -17.06 8.81
C GLN A 311 -1.32 -18.42 8.16
N PRO A 312 -0.93 -18.67 6.90
CA PRO A 312 -1.05 -20.00 6.31
C PRO A 312 -0.37 -21.05 7.18
N ASN A 313 -1.06 -22.17 7.40
CA ASN A 313 -0.57 -23.29 8.20
C ASN A 313 -0.68 -24.59 7.40
N GLU A 314 0.23 -24.82 6.46
CA GLU A 314 0.21 -25.95 5.53
C GLU A 314 1.46 -26.84 5.69
N LEU A 315 1.28 -28.15 5.52
CA LEU A 315 2.37 -29.10 5.44
C LEU A 315 2.96 -29.09 4.02
N LYS A 316 4.28 -29.23 3.91
CA LYS A 316 4.95 -29.33 2.62
C LYS A 316 4.73 -30.71 2.01
N LEU A 317 3.82 -30.81 1.04
CA LEU A 317 3.51 -32.05 0.33
C LEU A 317 4.77 -32.74 -0.22
N LYS A 318 5.66 -31.98 -0.86
CA LYS A 318 6.92 -32.49 -1.38
C LYS A 318 7.83 -33.04 -0.29
N TYR A 319 7.92 -32.37 0.86
CA TYR A 319 8.73 -32.86 1.98
C TYR A 319 8.19 -34.19 2.51
N LEU A 320 6.87 -34.28 2.70
CA LEU A 320 6.22 -35.52 3.15
C LEU A 320 6.44 -36.65 2.15
N ALA A 321 6.31 -36.37 0.85
CA ALA A 321 6.51 -37.36 -0.20
C ALA A 321 7.98 -37.83 -0.30
N ASP A 322 8.94 -36.91 -0.25
CA ASP A 322 10.36 -37.21 -0.45
C ASP A 322 11.04 -37.79 0.81
N ASN A 323 10.48 -37.58 2.00
CA ASN A 323 11.07 -38.02 3.27
C ASN A 323 10.20 -39.04 4.01
N ASP A 324 9.06 -38.58 4.55
CA ASP A 324 8.24 -39.39 5.47
C ASP A 324 7.55 -40.57 4.76
N PHE A 325 7.28 -40.43 3.46
CA PHE A 325 6.56 -41.41 2.63
C PHE A 325 7.34 -41.80 1.36
N ALA A 326 8.67 -41.69 1.36
CA ALA A 326 9.52 -41.92 0.19
C ALA A 326 9.35 -43.31 -0.46
N SER A 327 8.90 -44.32 0.30
CA SER A 327 8.65 -45.67 -0.18
C SER A 327 7.24 -45.89 -0.75
N LEU A 328 6.33 -44.92 -0.61
CA LEU A 328 4.95 -45.02 -1.08
C LEU A 328 4.81 -44.42 -2.49
N SER A 329 3.86 -44.92 -3.27
CA SER A 329 3.50 -44.37 -4.57
C SER A 329 2.00 -44.51 -4.85
N GLY A 330 1.50 -43.81 -5.87
CA GLY A 330 0.10 -43.87 -6.31
C GLY A 330 -0.90 -43.56 -5.19
N ASP A 331 -1.94 -44.39 -5.08
CA ASP A 331 -3.03 -44.21 -4.12
C ASP A 331 -2.57 -44.32 -2.66
N ALA A 332 -1.54 -45.14 -2.39
CA ALA A 332 -0.99 -45.31 -1.05
C ALA A 332 -0.29 -44.05 -0.56
N LEU A 333 0.51 -43.41 -1.42
CA LEU A 333 1.15 -42.11 -1.11
C LEU A 333 0.09 -41.02 -0.93
N THR A 334 -0.91 -40.98 -1.82
CA THR A 334 -2.00 -40.00 -1.74
C THR A 334 -2.73 -40.12 -0.41
N SER A 335 -3.10 -41.33 0.00
CA SER A 335 -3.80 -41.58 1.27
C SER A 335 -2.96 -41.16 2.48
N ALA A 336 -1.68 -41.53 2.53
CA ALA A 336 -0.78 -41.16 3.62
C ALA A 336 -0.59 -39.64 3.76
N ILE A 337 -0.47 -38.92 2.63
CA ILE A 337 -0.40 -37.46 2.63
C ILE A 337 -1.70 -36.84 3.15
N LYS A 338 -2.86 -37.33 2.70
CA LYS A 338 -4.17 -36.82 3.17
C LYS A 338 -4.36 -37.02 4.67
N ASP A 339 -3.96 -38.18 5.17
CA ASP A 339 -4.02 -38.50 6.60
C ASP A 339 -3.12 -37.54 7.39
N SER A 340 -1.88 -37.31 6.94
CA SER A 340 -0.96 -36.37 7.59
C SER A 340 -1.50 -34.94 7.63
N ILE A 341 -2.11 -34.45 6.55
CA ILE A 341 -2.73 -33.12 6.50
C ILE A 341 -3.92 -33.01 7.45
N SER A 342 -4.73 -34.06 7.54
CA SER A 342 -5.94 -34.07 8.38
C SER A 342 -5.60 -34.10 9.88
N HIS A 343 -4.42 -34.61 10.25
CA HIS A 343 -3.96 -34.72 11.64
C HIS A 343 -2.86 -33.71 12.01
N LYS A 344 -2.62 -32.69 11.18
CA LYS A 344 -1.58 -31.68 11.43
C LYS A 344 -1.89 -30.82 12.66
N ASN A 345 -0.83 -30.35 13.33
CA ASN A 345 -0.98 -29.43 14.46
C ASN A 345 -1.49 -28.05 14.02
N ALA A 346 -2.19 -27.36 14.93
CA ALA A 346 -2.69 -26.00 14.73
C ALA A 346 -1.58 -24.94 14.59
N ASP A 347 -0.38 -25.21 15.11
CA ASP A 347 0.82 -24.40 14.89
C ASP A 347 1.98 -25.31 14.45
N LEU A 348 2.47 -25.10 13.22
CA LEU A 348 3.58 -25.84 12.65
C LEU A 348 4.91 -25.09 12.76
N LYS A 349 4.96 -23.90 13.37
CA LYS A 349 6.19 -23.08 13.45
C LYS A 349 7.37 -23.86 14.02
N GLY A 350 8.47 -23.90 13.26
CA GLY A 350 9.72 -24.53 13.67
C GLY A 350 9.80 -26.05 13.46
N GLN A 351 8.76 -26.69 12.91
CA GLN A 351 8.83 -28.11 12.55
C GLN A 351 9.61 -28.33 11.25
N MET A 352 10.36 -29.42 11.14
CA MET A 352 11.10 -29.80 9.91
C MET A 352 10.18 -29.87 8.69
N SER A 353 8.96 -30.39 8.86
CA SER A 353 7.91 -30.48 7.82
C SER A 353 7.33 -29.12 7.39
N SER A 354 7.61 -28.04 8.14
CA SER A 354 7.21 -26.67 7.84
C SER A 354 8.39 -25.78 7.40
N GLN A 355 9.62 -26.28 7.35
CA GLN A 355 10.81 -25.47 7.06
C GLN A 355 10.73 -24.84 5.67
N GLY A 356 10.73 -23.50 5.60
CA GLY A 356 10.77 -22.71 4.38
C GLY A 356 9.45 -22.07 3.94
N THR A 357 8.46 -21.95 4.84
CA THR A 357 7.39 -20.94 4.69
C THR A 357 7.77 -19.72 5.53
N THR A 358 7.93 -18.56 4.90
CA THR A 358 8.02 -17.30 5.67
C THR A 358 6.61 -17.01 6.18
N PRO A 359 6.39 -16.89 7.50
CA PRO A 359 5.06 -16.70 8.06
C PRO A 359 4.53 -15.30 7.71
N ARG A 360 3.81 -15.21 6.59
CA ARG A 360 3.14 -14.00 6.11
C ARG A 360 1.71 -13.98 6.61
N ARG A 361 1.17 -12.80 6.89
CA ARG A 361 -0.24 -12.66 7.26
C ARG A 361 -1.11 -13.04 6.05
N LEU A 362 -2.24 -13.68 6.33
CA LEU A 362 -3.22 -14.02 5.29
C LEU A 362 -3.68 -12.78 4.53
N THR A 363 -3.98 -11.69 5.24
CA THR A 363 -4.41 -10.42 4.64
C THR A 363 -3.42 -9.85 3.63
N ASP A 364 -2.12 -10.02 3.87
CA ASP A 364 -1.09 -9.45 3.00
C ASP A 364 -0.95 -10.29 1.72
N LEU A 365 -1.09 -11.62 1.85
CA LEU A 365 -1.10 -12.55 0.73
C LEU A 365 -2.35 -12.40 -0.13
N ILE A 366 -3.53 -12.36 0.51
CA ILE A 366 -4.82 -12.22 -0.15
C ILE A 366 -4.93 -10.84 -0.79
N GLY A 367 -4.56 -9.77 -0.08
CA GLY A 367 -4.54 -8.42 -0.64
C GLY A 367 -3.63 -8.29 -1.87
N SER A 368 -2.44 -8.91 -1.84
CA SER A 368 -1.55 -8.94 -3.01
C SER A 368 -2.14 -9.74 -4.18
N LEU A 369 -2.85 -10.84 -3.90
CA LEU A 369 -3.58 -11.59 -4.94
C LEU A 369 -4.72 -10.74 -5.53
N CYS A 370 -5.46 -10.01 -4.69
CA CYS A 370 -6.51 -9.11 -5.11
C CYS A 370 -5.97 -8.01 -6.03
N ASP A 371 -4.90 -7.34 -5.61
CA ASP A 371 -4.27 -6.26 -6.37
C ASP A 371 -3.76 -6.74 -7.74
N LEU A 372 -3.07 -7.89 -7.79
CA LEU A 372 -2.68 -8.52 -9.06
C LEU A 372 -3.88 -8.88 -9.95
N THR A 373 -5.02 -9.24 -9.35
CA THR A 373 -6.24 -9.59 -10.09
C THR A 373 -6.95 -8.35 -10.64
N SER A 374 -7.07 -7.27 -9.86
CA SER A 374 -7.62 -6.00 -10.34
C SER A 374 -6.70 -5.33 -11.36
N GLY A 375 -5.40 -5.39 -11.12
CA GLY A 375 -4.37 -4.66 -11.85
C GLY A 375 -4.43 -3.15 -11.63
N SER A 376 -3.44 -2.44 -12.15
CA SER A 376 -3.25 -0.99 -11.99
C SER A 376 -4.12 -0.12 -12.91
N GLY A 377 -4.99 -0.72 -13.72
CA GLY A 377 -5.81 -0.02 -14.72
C GLY A 377 -7.30 -0.04 -14.37
N ASP A 378 -8.06 0.90 -14.93
CA ASP A 378 -9.51 0.99 -14.75
C ASP A 378 -10.25 -0.07 -15.58
N LYS A 379 -10.12 -1.34 -15.18
CA LYS A 379 -10.84 -2.48 -15.79
C LYS A 379 -12.28 -2.61 -15.27
N GLY A 380 -12.69 -1.70 -14.37
CA GLY A 380 -13.98 -1.75 -13.70
C GLY A 380 -14.15 -2.96 -12.77
N THR A 381 -13.06 -3.58 -12.29
CA THR A 381 -13.09 -4.75 -11.39
C THR A 381 -12.56 -4.45 -9.97
N PRO A 382 -13.17 -3.51 -9.24
CA PRO A 382 -12.74 -3.13 -7.88
C PRO A 382 -13.15 -4.16 -6.80
N ILE A 383 -13.87 -5.22 -7.18
CA ILE A 383 -14.33 -6.28 -6.30
C ILE A 383 -13.67 -7.58 -6.75
N ILE A 384 -13.07 -8.32 -5.83
CA ILE A 384 -12.45 -9.62 -6.11
C ILE A 384 -13.19 -10.70 -5.34
N LEU A 385 -13.63 -11.74 -6.06
CA LEU A 385 -14.16 -12.96 -5.47
C LEU A 385 -13.07 -14.04 -5.52
N ILE A 386 -12.70 -14.57 -4.35
CA ILE A 386 -11.73 -15.65 -4.22
C ILE A 386 -12.44 -16.86 -3.62
N GLN A 387 -12.31 -18.01 -4.28
CA GLN A 387 -12.90 -19.27 -3.84
C GLN A 387 -11.83 -20.35 -3.70
N GLY A 388 -11.99 -21.24 -2.71
CA GLY A 388 -11.05 -22.34 -2.46
C GLY A 388 -9.68 -21.89 -1.94
N TYR A 389 -9.59 -20.71 -1.32
CA TYR A 389 -8.32 -20.21 -0.74
C TYR A 389 -7.87 -21.07 0.46
N PHE A 390 -8.82 -21.55 1.26
CA PHE A 390 -8.55 -22.33 2.47
C PHE A 390 -8.68 -23.85 2.27
N ASP A 391 -8.96 -24.29 1.04
CA ASP A 391 -8.98 -25.70 0.67
C ASP A 391 -7.56 -26.26 0.75
N ASN A 392 -7.43 -27.55 1.04
CA ASN A 392 -6.14 -28.22 1.08
C ASN A 392 -6.19 -29.54 0.29
N PHE A 393 -5.02 -30.16 0.09
CA PHE A 393 -4.88 -31.37 -0.73
C PHE A 393 -5.73 -32.58 -0.26
N ALA A 394 -6.19 -32.59 1.00
CA ALA A 394 -7.07 -33.63 1.49
C ALA A 394 -8.50 -33.55 0.95
N VAL A 395 -8.94 -32.35 0.55
CA VAL A 395 -10.32 -32.03 0.13
C VAL A 395 -10.59 -32.29 -1.36
#